data_AF-A0A2S8BAA5-F1
#
_entry.id   AF-A0A2S8BAA5-F1
#
_cell.length_a   1.000
_cell.length_b   1.000
_cell.length_c   1.000
_cell.angle_alpha   90.00
_cell.angle_beta   90.00
_cell.angle_gamma   90.00
#
_symmetry.space_group_name_H-M   'P 1'
#
loop_
_entity.id
_entity.type
_entity.pdbx_description
1 polymer ?
#
loop_
_entity_poly.entity_id
_entity_poly.type
_entity_poly.pdbx_seq_one_letter_code
_entity_poly.pdbx_strand_id
1 'polypeptide(L)'
;MTGTRLRAVQDLDRWLRGAAPSPSAASPTFYQAQRLDLLLAILDLREGARVTSHEVACRLVYPRMTIGRGAAWKASPERRRTQRLIREAEALAAGGYRALLAGMPGRQKQRRN
;
A
#
# COMPACT_ATOMS: atom_id res chain seq x y z
N MET A 1 -20.86 14.37 -11.38
CA MET A 1 -19.53 14.02 -10.80
C MET A 1 -18.85 15.16 -10.02
N THR A 2 -19.37 16.39 -10.05
CA THR A 2 -18.79 17.57 -9.37
C THR A 2 -18.93 17.55 -7.84
N GLY A 3 -20.03 17.00 -7.32
CA GLY A 3 -20.30 16.93 -5.88
C GLY A 3 -19.29 16.08 -5.09
N THR A 4 -18.75 15.02 -5.69
CA THR A 4 -17.79 14.11 -5.03
C THR A 4 -16.43 14.78 -4.79
N ARG A 5 -15.97 15.61 -5.73
CA ARG A 5 -14.69 16.33 -5.61
C ARG A 5 -14.73 17.42 -4.54
N LEU A 6 -15.80 18.22 -4.51
CA LEU A 6 -15.96 19.27 -3.49
C LEU A 6 -15.99 18.68 -2.08
N ARG A 7 -16.70 17.56 -1.91
CA ARG A 7 -16.78 16.85 -0.63
C ARG A 7 -15.44 16.30 -0.18
N ALA A 8 -14.68 15.66 -1.09
CA ALA A 8 -13.34 15.19 -0.78
C ALA A 8 -12.36 16.31 -0.37
N VAL A 9 -12.46 17.49 -1.00
CA VAL A 9 -11.65 18.65 -0.62
C VAL A 9 -12.05 19.21 0.74
N GLN A 10 -13.35 19.26 1.05
CA GLN A 10 -13.85 19.69 2.35
C GLN A 10 -13.43 18.73 3.47
N ASP A 11 -13.46 17.42 3.22
CA ASP A 11 -13.02 16.40 4.17
C ASP A 11 -11.51 16.48 4.41
N LEU A 12 -10.71 16.76 3.36
CA LEU A 12 -9.27 16.99 3.47
C LEU A 12 -8.94 18.27 4.25
N ASP A 13 -9.56 19.41 3.94
CA ASP A 13 -9.37 20.67 4.67
C ASP A 13 -9.73 20.51 6.16
N ARG A 14 -10.83 19.80 6.45
CA ARG A 14 -11.22 19.46 7.82
C ARG A 14 -10.14 18.64 8.54
N TRP A 15 -9.64 17.59 7.88
CA TRP A 15 -8.58 16.74 8.43
C TRP A 15 -7.29 17.52 8.69
N LEU A 16 -6.87 18.37 7.74
CA LEU A 16 -5.68 19.22 7.87
C LEU A 16 -5.82 20.26 9.01
N ARG A 17 -7.04 20.71 9.31
CA ARG A 17 -7.34 21.59 10.46
C ARG A 17 -7.46 20.84 11.79
N GLY A 18 -7.20 19.53 11.81
CA GLY A 18 -7.29 18.70 13.01
C GLY A 18 -8.71 18.33 13.43
N ALA A 19 -9.71 18.59 12.58
CA ALA A 19 -11.08 18.19 12.85
C ALA A 19 -11.33 16.74 12.40
N ALA A 20 -12.21 16.04 13.12
CA ALA A 20 -12.49 14.64 12.88
C ALA A 20 -13.03 14.40 11.45
N PRO A 21 -12.65 13.29 10.79
CA PRO A 21 -13.12 12.98 9.44
C PRO A 21 -14.64 12.90 9.40
N SER A 22 -15.22 13.32 8.27
CA SER A 22 -16.67 13.27 8.08
C SER A 22 -17.18 11.82 8.19
N PRO A 23 -18.25 11.54 8.95
CA PRO A 23 -18.78 10.19 9.13
C PRO A 23 -19.29 9.55 7.82
N SER A 24 -19.46 10.35 6.74
CA SER A 24 -19.86 9.87 5.42
C SER A 24 -18.70 9.37 4.54
N ALA A 25 -17.45 9.58 4.95
CA ALA A 25 -16.31 9.05 4.22
C ALA A 25 -16.18 7.55 4.52
N ALA A 26 -16.36 6.71 3.50
CA ALA A 26 -16.10 5.28 3.62
C ALA A 26 -14.65 5.08 4.08
N SER A 27 -14.49 4.71 5.34
CA SER A 27 -13.17 4.50 5.92
C SER A 27 -12.64 3.15 5.46
N PRO A 28 -11.33 3.04 5.13
CA PRO A 28 -10.74 1.76 4.79
C PRO A 28 -10.92 0.78 5.96
N THR A 29 -11.14 -0.49 5.64
CA THR A 29 -11.10 -1.53 6.67
C THR A 29 -9.70 -1.60 7.28
N PHE A 30 -9.58 -2.16 8.49
CA PHE A 30 -8.27 -2.35 9.13
C PHE A 30 -7.24 -3.03 8.20
N TYR A 31 -7.67 -4.05 7.45
CA TYR A 31 -6.81 -4.72 6.48
C TYR A 31 -6.39 -3.82 5.32
N GLN A 32 -7.29 -2.96 4.82
CA GLN A 32 -6.97 -2.00 3.76
C GLN A 32 -5.98 -0.94 4.24
N ALA A 33 -6.16 -0.42 5.46
CA ALA A 33 -5.23 0.52 6.08
C ALA A 33 -3.83 -0.12 6.25
N GLN A 34 -3.76 -1.30 6.89
CA GLN A 34 -2.49 -2.01 7.08
C GLN A 34 -1.79 -2.36 5.76
N ARG A 35 -2.57 -2.73 4.73
CA ARG A 35 -2.03 -2.96 3.38
C ARG A 35 -1.43 -1.68 2.82
N LEU A 36 -2.15 -0.56 2.91
CA LEU A 36 -1.69 0.73 2.41
C LEU A 36 -0.40 1.16 3.12
N ASP A 37 -0.35 1.05 4.44
CA ASP A 37 0.85 1.36 5.24
C ASP A 37 2.06 0.54 4.79
N LEU A 38 1.88 -0.76 4.52
CA LEU A 38 2.96 -1.60 4.01
C LEU A 38 3.44 -1.15 2.61
N LEU A 39 2.52 -0.78 1.71
CA LEU A 39 2.90 -0.31 0.37
C LEU A 39 3.67 1.01 0.43
N LEU A 40 3.23 1.93 1.29
CA LEU A 40 3.91 3.21 1.53
C LEU A 40 5.30 2.99 2.12
N ALA A 41 5.42 2.15 3.17
CA ALA A 41 6.72 1.83 3.76
C ALA A 41 7.70 1.18 2.75
N ILE A 42 7.19 0.41 1.77
CA ILE A 42 8.01 -0.14 0.69
C ILE A 42 8.53 0.96 -0.25
N LEU A 43 7.74 2.00 -0.53
CA LEU A 43 8.16 3.15 -1.33
C LEU A 43 9.24 3.93 -0.59
N ASP A 44 8.99 4.29 0.68
CA ASP A 44 9.92 5.05 1.52
C ASP A 44 11.28 4.34 1.64
N LEU A 45 11.26 3.02 1.89
CA LEU A 45 12.49 2.22 1.97
C LEU A 45 13.31 2.24 0.67
N ARG A 46 12.66 2.47 -0.48
CA ARG A 46 13.28 2.40 -1.81
C ARG A 46 13.58 3.76 -2.44
N GLU A 47 13.18 4.86 -1.80
CA GLU A 47 13.29 6.22 -2.34
C GLU A 47 14.75 6.70 -2.49
N GLY A 48 15.69 6.21 -1.68
CA GLY A 48 17.07 6.72 -1.63
C GLY A 48 18.21 5.71 -1.85
N ALA A 49 17.93 4.41 -2.02
CA ALA A 49 18.99 3.40 -2.08
C ALA A 49 18.63 2.22 -3.00
N ARG A 50 19.66 1.51 -3.50
CA ARG A 50 19.52 0.23 -4.21
C ARG A 50 19.12 -0.90 -3.23
N VAL A 51 17.97 -0.75 -2.58
CA VAL A 51 17.41 -1.78 -1.69
C VAL A 51 16.91 -2.94 -2.54
N THR A 52 17.40 -4.13 -2.23
CA THR A 52 17.02 -5.36 -2.92
C THR A 52 15.65 -5.84 -2.46
N SER A 53 14.96 -6.63 -3.30
CA SER A 53 13.70 -7.25 -2.90
C SER A 53 13.85 -8.21 -1.70
N HIS A 54 15.06 -8.75 -1.47
CA HIS A 54 15.35 -9.55 -0.28
C HIS A 54 15.34 -8.69 0.99
N GLU A 55 15.97 -7.51 0.95
CA GLU A 55 15.96 -6.57 2.07
C GLU A 55 14.56 -6.05 2.39
N VAL A 56 13.75 -5.76 1.37
CA VAL A 56 12.33 -5.43 1.57
C VAL A 56 11.59 -6.56 2.30
N ALA A 57 11.87 -7.81 1.91
CA ALA A 57 11.25 -8.98 2.55
C ALA A 57 11.65 -9.08 4.02
N CYS A 58 12.93 -8.98 4.32
CA CYS A 58 13.44 -9.10 5.69
C CYS A 58 13.02 -7.93 6.59
N ARG A 59 12.97 -6.70 6.07
CA ARG A 59 12.69 -5.52 6.90
C ARG A 59 11.20 -5.25 7.09
N LEU A 60 10.38 -5.50 6.06
CA LEU A 60 8.97 -5.06 6.05
C LEU A 60 7.96 -6.20 5.95
N VAL A 61 8.18 -7.16 5.05
CA VAL A 61 7.16 -8.19 4.77
C VAL A 61 7.20 -9.33 5.81
N TYR A 62 8.39 -9.69 6.27
CA TYR A 62 8.65 -10.82 7.15
C TYR A 62 9.66 -10.47 8.27
N PRO A 63 9.43 -9.40 9.05
CA PRO A 63 10.42 -8.90 10.02
C PRO A 63 10.78 -9.88 11.14
N ARG A 64 9.93 -10.89 11.37
CA ARG A 64 10.11 -11.89 12.43
C ARG A 64 10.43 -13.29 11.89
N MET A 65 10.76 -13.40 10.60
CA MET A 65 11.05 -14.69 9.96
C MET A 65 12.45 -14.66 9.34
N THR A 66 13.20 -15.75 9.54
CA THR A 66 14.49 -15.94 8.87
C THR A 66 14.26 -16.29 7.41
N ILE A 67 14.58 -15.37 6.51
CA ILE A 67 14.48 -15.57 5.06
C ILE A 67 15.83 -16.05 4.51
N GLY A 68 15.84 -17.22 3.84
CA GLY A 68 17.03 -17.76 3.19
C GLY A 68 17.63 -16.80 2.15
N ARG A 69 18.90 -17.00 1.79
CA ARG A 69 19.62 -16.21 0.75
C ARG A 69 19.89 -17.04 -0.50
N GLY A 70 20.41 -16.40 -1.56
CA GLY A 70 20.92 -17.09 -2.75
C GLY A 70 19.86 -17.93 -3.47
N ALA A 71 20.14 -19.21 -3.70
CA ALA A 71 19.24 -20.13 -4.38
C ALA A 71 17.91 -20.34 -3.61
N ALA A 72 17.98 -20.47 -2.28
CA ALA A 72 16.81 -20.63 -1.43
C ALA A 72 15.85 -19.43 -1.58
N TRP A 73 16.38 -18.20 -1.60
CA TRP A 73 15.59 -16.99 -1.89
C TRP A 73 15.00 -17.01 -3.30
N LYS A 74 15.79 -17.36 -4.32
CA LYS A 74 15.37 -17.29 -5.72
C LYS A 74 14.16 -18.20 -6.01
N ALA A 75 14.11 -19.39 -5.40
CA ALA A 75 13.01 -20.35 -5.56
C ALA A 75 11.79 -20.05 -4.66
N SER A 76 11.96 -19.19 -3.66
CA SER A 76 11.01 -19.04 -2.54
C SER A 76 9.68 -18.37 -2.95
N PRO A 77 8.55 -18.79 -2.33
CA PRO A 77 7.26 -18.09 -2.49
C PRO A 77 7.29 -16.67 -1.89
N GLU A 78 8.07 -16.44 -0.83
CA GLU A 78 8.28 -15.14 -0.19
C GLU A 78 8.83 -14.14 -1.21
N ARG A 79 9.82 -14.54 -2.02
CA ARG A 79 10.33 -13.69 -3.11
C ARG A 79 9.25 -13.24 -4.06
N ARG A 80 8.42 -14.17 -4.53
CA ARG A 80 7.32 -13.84 -5.46
C ARG A 80 6.29 -12.91 -4.80
N ARG A 81 5.99 -13.11 -3.51
CA ARG A 81 5.07 -12.23 -2.77
C ARG A 81 5.65 -10.84 -2.60
N THR A 82 6.90 -10.71 -2.16
CA THR A 82 7.56 -9.42 -1.98
C THR A 82 7.65 -8.66 -3.30
N GLN A 83 8.02 -9.33 -4.40
CA GLN A 83 8.04 -8.69 -5.72
C GLN A 83 6.66 -8.20 -6.17
N ARG A 84 5.59 -8.93 -5.86
CA ARG A 84 4.22 -8.46 -6.14
C ARG A 84 3.88 -7.21 -5.33
N LEU A 85 4.22 -7.19 -4.04
CA LEU A 85 4.00 -6.01 -3.18
C LEU A 85 4.80 -4.80 -3.66
N ILE A 86 6.04 -5.00 -4.07
CA ILE A 86 6.87 -3.94 -4.66
C ILE A 86 6.21 -3.35 -5.91
N ARG A 87 5.78 -4.20 -6.85
CA ARG A 87 5.10 -3.75 -8.07
C ARG A 87 3.77 -3.05 -7.76
N GLU A 88 3.04 -3.52 -6.76
CA GLU A 88 1.78 -2.91 -6.33
C GLU A 88 2.02 -1.52 -5.72
N ALA A 89 3.07 -1.36 -4.92
CA ALA A 89 3.48 -0.08 -4.36
C ALA A 89 3.90 0.91 -5.47
N GLU A 90 4.72 0.45 -6.42
CA GLU A 90 5.11 1.25 -7.58
C GLU A 90 3.89 1.67 -8.43
N ALA A 91 2.97 0.74 -8.70
CA ALA A 91 1.74 1.03 -9.44
C ALA A 91 0.82 1.99 -8.69
N LEU A 92 0.77 1.90 -7.36
CA LEU A 92 0.06 2.84 -6.50
C LEU A 92 0.61 4.26 -6.70
N ALA A 93 1.93 4.43 -6.59
CA ALA A 93 2.60 5.73 -6.77
C ALA A 93 2.47 6.28 -8.20
N ALA A 94 2.54 5.42 -9.21
CA ALA A 94 2.44 5.78 -10.63
C ALA A 94 1.03 6.23 -11.09
N GLY A 95 0.09 6.45 -10.16
CA GLY A 95 -1.26 6.94 -10.45
C GLY A 95 -2.38 6.05 -9.94
N GLY A 96 -2.08 4.85 -9.43
CA GLY A 96 -3.07 3.95 -8.84
C GLY A 96 -3.82 4.56 -7.64
N TYR A 97 -3.18 5.47 -6.90
CA TYR A 97 -3.79 6.20 -5.78
C TYR A 97 -5.07 6.96 -6.18
N ARG A 98 -5.22 7.36 -7.45
CA ARG A 98 -6.42 8.07 -7.95
C ARG A 98 -7.69 7.24 -7.82
N ALA A 99 -7.57 5.90 -7.93
CA ALA A 99 -8.71 5.01 -7.73
C ALA A 99 -9.17 5.01 -6.26
N LEU A 100 -8.24 5.05 -5.31
CA LEU A 100 -8.56 5.16 -3.88
C LEU A 100 -9.30 6.47 -3.58
N LEU A 101 -8.81 7.58 -4.15
CA LEU A 101 -9.44 8.89 -3.99
C LEU A 101 -10.82 9.00 -4.67
N ALA A 102 -11.07 8.19 -5.70
CA ALA A 102 -12.38 8.10 -6.35
C ALA A 102 -13.38 7.24 -5.56
N GLY A 103 -13.00 6.70 -4.40
CA GLY A 103 -13.83 5.78 -3.61
C GLY A 103 -13.97 4.40 -4.27
N MET A 104 -13.17 4.10 -5.29
CA MET A 104 -13.15 2.78 -5.90
C MET A 104 -12.30 1.88 -4.99
N PRO A 105 -12.79 0.68 -4.62
CA PRO A 105 -11.95 -0.28 -3.92
C PRO A 105 -10.72 -0.53 -4.82
N GLY A 106 -9.53 -0.23 -4.29
CA GLY A 106 -8.27 -0.52 -4.98
C GLY A 106 -8.32 -1.96 -5.48
N ARG A 107 -7.80 -2.22 -6.69
CA ARG A 107 -7.91 -3.49 -7.42
C ARG A 107 -7.23 -4.66 -6.66
N GLN A 108 -7.80 -5.06 -5.53
CA GLN A 108 -7.41 -6.25 -4.81
C GLN A 108 -8.10 -7.41 -5.50
N LYS A 109 -7.29 -8.17 -6.26
CA LYS A 109 -7.69 -9.46 -6.80
C LYS A 109 -8.01 -10.34 -5.59
N GLN A 110 -9.28 -10.41 -5.19
CA GLN A 110 -9.78 -11.35 -4.20
C GLN A 110 -9.30 -12.74 -4.63
N ARG A 111 -8.55 -13.40 -3.76
CA ARG A 111 -8.42 -14.85 -3.85
C ARG A 111 -9.79 -15.40 -3.51
N ARG A 112 -10.54 -15.83 -4.52
CA ARG A 112 -11.61 -16.82 -4.35
C ARG A 112 -10.99 -18.01 -3.64
N ASN A 113 -11.47 -18.30 -2.44
CA ASN A 113 -11.37 -19.61 -1.83
C ASN A 113 -12.63 -20.39 -2.26
#